data_AF-A0A2B4R1J6-F1
#
_entry.id   AF-A0A2B4R1J6-F1
#
_cell.length_a   1.000
_cell.length_b   1.000
_cell.length_c   1.000
_cell.angle_alpha   90.00
_cell.angle_beta   90.00
_cell.angle_gamma   90.00
#
_symmetry.space_group_name_H-M   'P 1'
#
loop_
_entity.id
_entity.type
_entity.pdbx_description
1 polymer ?
#
loop_
_entity_poly.entity_id
_entity_poly.type
_entity_poly.pdbx_seq_one_letter_code
_entity_poly.pdbx_strand_id
1 'polypeptide(L)'
;MEAPSPAGLEVGDVTFPRTRLLYMCDGCPPLGWDGDLWNLFQVQLPKFYIPGPDLCVDEQLVAFRGRCGFRQYIPSKPAKYGIKIWWCCDSQTCYPLNGEVYLGRQPGQQREVGQGARVVKQLVAPWRRSGRNVTADNFFTSIPLAEDLLKDGLTYVGTIRSNKPHIPDAMKANSTRQVNSSLFGFNDQATLVSYVPKVKQAVLALSTMHHDDQVDGDAQKPEIILYYNSAKSGVDNLDHLATMYTCRRKVNRWPVALFGNVVDVGAVAAFIIWMGNFPPWKISEGKRRRRLFLSELANQLVMPHIRRRALTPTLQAPIRNAMKMVGVDLPPPVQQAQALTSAGKRKRCHLCPRAIDKKVRLACDRCKQPVCPSHSVQQVLCDNCF
;
A
#
# COMPACT_ATOMS: atom_id res chain seq x y z
N MET A 1 -39.10 -17.65 -14.23
CA MET A 1 -38.33 -18.13 -13.06
C MET A 1 -37.56 -16.93 -12.53
N GLU A 2 -38.20 -16.19 -11.63
CA GLU A 2 -37.63 -15.03 -10.95
C GLU A 2 -36.68 -15.48 -9.84
N ALA A 3 -35.51 -14.84 -9.77
CA ALA A 3 -34.55 -15.07 -8.69
C ALA A 3 -35.00 -14.34 -7.42
N PRO A 4 -34.86 -14.94 -6.22
CA PRO A 4 -35.33 -14.31 -4.99
C PRO A 4 -34.40 -13.18 -4.53
N SER A 5 -35.02 -12.10 -4.05
CA SER A 5 -34.40 -10.96 -3.40
C SER A 5 -33.73 -11.36 -2.06
N PRO A 6 -32.53 -10.84 -1.71
CA PRO A 6 -31.94 -11.08 -0.41
C PRO A 6 -32.60 -10.22 0.67
N ALA A 7 -33.13 -10.91 1.69
CA ALA A 7 -33.75 -10.35 2.88
C ALA A 7 -32.82 -9.40 3.64
N GLY A 8 -33.42 -8.36 4.22
CA GLY A 8 -32.74 -7.25 4.90
C GLY A 8 -31.96 -7.68 6.15
N LEU A 9 -30.71 -7.25 6.22
CA LEU A 9 -29.98 -7.10 7.48
C LEU A 9 -30.38 -5.76 8.09
N GLU A 10 -31.07 -5.81 9.23
CA GLU A 10 -31.29 -4.65 10.09
C GLU A 10 -29.95 -4.12 10.59
N VAL A 11 -29.63 -2.88 10.22
CA VAL A 11 -28.46 -2.17 10.71
C VAL A 11 -28.82 -1.56 12.06
N GLY A 12 -28.46 -2.24 13.14
CA GLY A 12 -28.56 -1.68 14.49
C GLY A 12 -27.71 -0.41 14.61
N ASP A 13 -28.29 0.66 15.15
CA ASP A 13 -27.61 1.93 15.40
C ASP A 13 -26.53 1.75 16.48
N VAL A 14 -25.27 1.61 16.05
CA VAL A 14 -24.12 1.63 16.96
C VAL A 14 -23.62 3.06 17.10
N THR A 15 -23.87 3.67 18.24
CA THR A 15 -23.31 4.97 18.62
C THR A 15 -21.81 4.83 18.95
N PHE A 16 -20.93 5.27 18.04
CA PHE A 16 -19.49 5.29 18.28
C PHE A 16 -18.99 6.64 18.82
N PRO A 17 -18.28 6.69 19.96
CA PRO A 17 -17.68 7.92 20.47
C PRO A 17 -16.49 8.39 19.61
N ARG A 18 -16.35 9.72 19.48
CA ARG A 18 -15.32 10.39 18.67
C ARG A 18 -13.90 10.23 19.25
N THR A 19 -13.20 9.14 18.95
CA THR A 19 -11.73 9.05 19.10
C THR A 19 -11.11 8.09 18.07
N ARG A 20 -9.77 8.06 17.99
CA ARG A 20 -8.92 7.46 16.93
C ARG A 20 -9.07 5.92 16.78
N LEU A 21 -10.16 5.44 16.20
CA LEU A 21 -10.45 4.01 16.18
C LEU A 21 -10.57 3.50 14.73
N LEU A 22 -9.43 3.09 14.17
CA LEU A 22 -9.40 2.03 13.16
C LEU A 22 -8.94 0.78 13.91
N TYR A 23 -9.86 -0.14 14.14
CA TYR A 23 -9.59 -1.49 14.64
C TYR A 23 -9.78 -2.46 13.48
N MET A 24 -8.91 -3.46 13.42
CA MET A 24 -8.88 -4.45 12.33
C MET A 24 -9.26 -5.85 12.83
N CYS A 25 -9.78 -5.96 14.06
CA CYS A 25 -10.25 -7.21 14.68
C CYS A 25 -11.25 -6.90 15.79
N ASP A 26 -12.17 -7.84 16.05
CA ASP A 26 -13.01 -7.87 17.25
C ASP A 26 -12.37 -8.80 18.30
N GLY A 27 -12.03 -8.28 19.49
CA GLY A 27 -11.79 -9.10 20.69
C GLY A 27 -10.54 -10.01 20.74
N CYS A 28 -9.43 -9.71 20.05
CA CYS A 28 -8.26 -10.61 19.96
C CYS A 28 -7.28 -10.52 21.19
N PRO A 29 -6.64 -11.63 21.65
CA PRO A 29 -5.62 -11.67 22.73
C PRO A 29 -4.34 -10.86 22.38
N PRO A 30 -3.35 -10.68 23.28
CA PRO A 30 -2.42 -9.53 23.29
C PRO A 30 -1.42 -9.40 22.11
N LEU A 31 -1.60 -10.18 21.04
CA LEU A 31 -0.89 -10.08 19.76
C LEU A 31 -1.74 -9.46 18.61
N GLY A 32 -3.04 -9.28 18.82
CA GLY A 32 -3.84 -8.18 18.22
C GLY A 32 -3.94 -8.10 16.69
N TRP A 33 -3.92 -9.23 15.97
CA TRP A 33 -4.24 -9.29 14.55
C TRP A 33 -4.84 -10.65 14.21
N ASP A 34 -6.14 -10.67 13.92
CA ASP A 34 -6.67 -11.71 13.06
C ASP A 34 -6.21 -11.37 11.64
N GLY A 35 -5.56 -12.32 10.97
CA GLY A 35 -5.03 -12.16 9.62
C GLY A 35 -6.08 -11.82 8.56
N ASP A 36 -7.34 -11.66 8.94
CA ASP A 36 -8.50 -11.52 8.08
C ASP A 36 -8.37 -10.43 7.02
N LEU A 37 -8.01 -9.18 7.37
CA LEU A 37 -7.91 -8.13 6.34
C LEU A 37 -6.79 -8.40 5.34
N TRP A 38 -5.67 -8.93 5.81
CA TRP A 38 -4.56 -9.27 4.92
C TRP A 38 -4.89 -10.46 4.05
N ASN A 39 -5.45 -11.52 4.62
CA ASN A 39 -5.93 -12.67 3.88
C ASN A 39 -6.98 -12.24 2.84
N LEU A 40 -7.95 -11.41 3.22
CA LEU A 40 -8.92 -10.83 2.31
C LEU A 40 -8.26 -10.05 1.18
N PHE A 41 -7.26 -9.22 1.47
CA PHE A 41 -6.53 -8.48 0.45
C PHE A 41 -5.76 -9.42 -0.50
N GLN A 42 -5.02 -10.35 0.08
CA GLN A 42 -4.18 -11.29 -0.65
C GLN A 42 -4.97 -12.17 -1.61
N VAL A 43 -6.14 -12.68 -1.20
CA VAL A 43 -6.95 -13.52 -2.08
C VAL A 43 -7.56 -12.77 -3.25
N GLN A 44 -7.60 -11.42 -3.24
CA GLN A 44 -8.09 -10.65 -4.39
C GLN A 44 -7.03 -10.48 -5.48
N LEU A 45 -5.76 -10.34 -5.10
CA LEU A 45 -4.68 -10.03 -6.05
C LEU A 45 -4.60 -11.02 -7.22
N PRO A 46 -4.47 -12.35 -7.01
CA PRO A 46 -4.36 -13.30 -8.11
C PRO A 46 -5.69 -13.53 -8.85
N LYS A 47 -6.84 -13.08 -8.32
CA LYS A 47 -8.14 -13.26 -8.99
C LYS A 47 -8.33 -12.33 -10.18
N PHE A 48 -7.71 -11.15 -10.16
CA PHE A 48 -7.93 -10.11 -11.17
C PHE A 48 -6.76 -9.96 -12.14
N TYR A 49 -5.77 -10.84 -12.08
CA TYR A 49 -4.55 -10.72 -12.87
C TYR A 49 -3.91 -12.08 -13.17
N ILE A 50 -3.57 -12.30 -14.44
CA ILE A 50 -2.81 -13.46 -14.90
C ILE A 50 -1.37 -12.99 -15.14
N PRO A 51 -0.37 -13.48 -14.38
CA PRO A 51 1.00 -13.04 -14.56
C PRO A 51 1.61 -13.51 -15.87
N GLY A 52 2.64 -12.79 -16.31
CA GLY A 52 3.46 -13.15 -17.46
C GLY A 52 4.33 -14.39 -17.20
N PRO A 53 5.34 -14.64 -18.05
CA PRO A 53 6.22 -15.80 -17.93
C PRO A 53 7.12 -15.75 -16.68
N ASP A 54 7.40 -14.56 -16.16
CA ASP A 54 8.43 -14.34 -15.16
C ASP A 54 7.86 -13.80 -13.85
N LEU A 55 8.11 -14.54 -12.77
CA LEU A 55 7.79 -14.16 -11.40
C LEU A 55 9.07 -13.73 -10.69
N CYS A 56 8.97 -12.81 -9.73
CA CYS A 56 10.08 -12.44 -8.85
C CYS A 56 9.68 -12.50 -7.38
N VAL A 57 10.57 -13.01 -6.54
CA VAL A 57 10.39 -13.09 -5.09
C VAL A 57 11.48 -12.30 -4.38
N ASP A 58 11.06 -11.36 -3.54
CA ASP A 58 11.95 -10.54 -2.72
C ASP A 58 11.20 -9.94 -1.52
N GLU A 59 11.85 -9.03 -0.80
CA GLU A 59 11.35 -8.38 0.40
C GLU A 59 11.04 -6.89 0.25
N GLN A 60 9.93 -6.50 0.85
CA GLN A 60 9.58 -5.12 1.16
C GLN A 60 9.80 -4.84 2.65
N LEU A 61 10.29 -3.64 2.98
CA LEU A 61 10.36 -3.14 4.35
C LEU A 61 9.42 -1.96 4.56
N VAL A 62 8.28 -2.20 5.20
CA VAL A 62 7.31 -1.16 5.55
C VAL A 62 7.83 -0.38 6.76
N ALA A 63 8.26 0.87 6.53
CA ALA A 63 8.87 1.71 7.55
C ALA A 63 8.00 1.85 8.82
N PHE A 64 8.53 1.41 9.96
CA PHE A 64 7.84 1.50 11.25
C PHE A 64 8.83 1.43 12.42
N ARG A 65 8.75 2.39 13.35
CA ARG A 65 9.62 2.47 14.54
C ARG A 65 8.88 2.29 15.87
N GLY A 66 7.56 2.20 15.87
CA GLY A 66 6.79 1.95 17.10
C GLY A 66 7.00 0.55 17.65
N ARG A 67 6.27 0.22 18.73
CA ARG A 67 6.28 -1.11 19.34
C ARG A 67 5.57 -2.12 18.43
N CYS A 68 6.29 -3.15 18.03
CA CYS A 68 5.80 -4.28 17.24
C CYS A 68 6.71 -5.48 17.53
N GLY A 69 6.12 -6.61 17.92
CA GLY A 69 6.87 -7.81 18.34
C GLY A 69 7.73 -8.44 17.24
N PHE A 70 7.43 -8.12 15.98
CA PHE A 70 8.09 -8.69 14.79
C PHE A 70 8.76 -7.65 13.91
N ARG A 71 9.02 -6.45 14.45
CA ARG A 71 9.76 -5.40 13.73
C ARG A 71 11.18 -5.89 13.41
N GLN A 72 11.59 -5.71 12.16
CA GLN A 72 12.92 -6.07 11.67
C GLN A 72 13.83 -4.85 11.57
N TYR A 73 15.13 -5.09 11.73
CA TYR A 73 16.19 -4.14 11.41
C TYR A 73 16.97 -4.64 10.20
N ILE A 74 16.97 -3.86 9.11
CA ILE A 74 17.65 -4.18 7.85
C ILE A 74 18.54 -2.99 7.48
N PRO A 75 19.86 -3.05 7.77
CA PRO A 75 20.77 -1.92 7.58
C PRO A 75 20.81 -1.36 6.15
N SER A 76 20.61 -2.21 5.16
CA SER A 76 20.69 -1.88 3.74
C SER A 76 19.47 -1.12 3.21
N LYS A 77 18.32 -1.18 3.88
CA LYS A 77 17.09 -0.50 3.43
C LYS A 77 17.02 0.93 4.02
N PRO A 78 16.48 1.93 3.28
CA PRO A 78 16.50 3.34 3.68
C PRO A 78 15.88 3.63 5.06
N ALA A 79 14.75 3.00 5.40
CA ALA A 79 14.06 3.20 6.68
C ALA A 79 14.76 2.51 7.86
N LYS A 80 15.60 1.51 7.57
CA LYS A 80 16.30 0.57 8.46
C LYS A 80 15.43 -0.26 9.41
N TYR A 81 14.32 0.28 9.91
CA TYR A 81 13.40 -0.37 10.83
C TYR A 81 12.00 -0.44 10.24
N GLY A 82 11.38 -1.61 10.30
CA GLY A 82 10.04 -1.77 9.74
C GLY A 82 9.45 -3.16 9.89
N ILE A 83 8.28 -3.34 9.29
CA ILE A 83 7.63 -4.64 9.13
C ILE A 83 8.15 -5.22 7.81
N LYS A 84 8.73 -6.41 7.86
CA LYS A 84 9.21 -7.12 6.67
C LYS A 84 8.06 -7.90 6.05
N ILE A 85 7.91 -7.78 4.74
CA ILE A 85 6.94 -8.55 3.94
C ILE A 85 7.72 -9.20 2.81
N TRP A 86 7.56 -10.50 2.60
CA TRP A 86 8.00 -11.15 1.37
C TRP A 86 6.90 -11.07 0.33
N TRP A 87 7.26 -10.73 -0.90
CA TRP A 87 6.33 -10.61 -2.01
C TRP A 87 6.75 -11.53 -3.15
N CYS A 88 5.76 -12.12 -3.83
CA CYS A 88 5.87 -12.58 -5.20
C CYS A 88 5.19 -11.54 -6.10
N CYS A 89 5.88 -11.08 -7.13
CA CYS A 89 5.35 -10.15 -8.12
C CYS A 89 5.56 -10.67 -9.54
N ASP A 90 4.74 -10.21 -10.46
CA ASP A 90 5.05 -10.32 -11.89
C ASP A 90 6.26 -9.43 -12.21
N SER A 91 7.29 -10.00 -12.82
CA SER A 91 8.58 -9.31 -13.03
C SER A 91 8.47 -8.15 -13.99
N GLN A 92 7.60 -8.25 -15.00
CA GLN A 92 7.48 -7.25 -16.06
C GLN A 92 6.66 -6.04 -15.63
N THR A 93 5.50 -6.28 -15.02
CA THR A 93 4.54 -5.22 -14.63
C THR A 93 4.68 -4.79 -13.17
N CYS A 94 5.41 -5.57 -12.36
CA CYS A 94 5.54 -5.37 -10.92
C CYS A 94 4.20 -5.56 -10.18
N TYR A 95 3.27 -6.30 -10.78
CA TYR A 95 1.98 -6.58 -10.15
C TYR A 95 2.16 -7.46 -8.91
N PRO A 96 1.64 -7.07 -7.73
CA PRO A 96 1.73 -7.88 -6.52
C PRO A 96 0.81 -9.10 -6.64
N LEU A 97 1.37 -10.30 -6.49
CA LEU A 97 0.62 -11.55 -6.68
C LEU A 97 0.27 -12.24 -5.37
N ASN A 98 1.26 -12.38 -4.48
CA ASN A 98 1.12 -13.07 -3.20
C ASN A 98 2.15 -12.52 -2.21
N GLY A 99 1.85 -12.51 -0.91
CA GLY A 99 2.73 -11.94 0.10
C GLY A 99 2.66 -12.61 1.48
N GLU A 100 3.76 -12.59 2.22
CA GLU A 100 3.83 -13.12 3.58
C GLU A 100 4.44 -12.08 4.52
N VAL A 101 3.69 -11.67 5.55
CA VAL A 101 4.23 -10.80 6.61
C VAL A 101 5.16 -11.64 7.48
N TYR A 102 6.42 -11.23 7.57
CA TYR A 102 7.39 -11.92 8.41
C TYR A 102 7.17 -11.55 9.88
N LEU A 103 6.67 -12.50 10.66
CA LEU A 103 6.36 -12.36 12.08
C LEU A 103 7.57 -12.61 13.00
N GLY A 104 8.77 -12.73 12.44
CA GLY A 104 9.96 -13.02 13.23
C GLY A 104 9.92 -14.42 13.85
N ARG A 105 10.82 -14.63 14.81
CA ARG A 105 10.87 -15.85 15.62
C ARG A 105 9.93 -15.68 16.82
N GLN A 106 8.98 -16.59 17.01
CA GLN A 106 8.13 -16.58 18.20
C GLN A 106 8.91 -17.08 19.44
N PRO A 107 8.55 -16.63 20.65
CA PRO A 107 9.15 -17.14 21.89
C PRO A 107 9.07 -18.67 21.95
N GLY A 108 10.20 -19.33 22.27
CA GLY A 108 10.28 -20.79 22.39
C GLY A 108 10.49 -21.56 21.08
N GLN A 109 10.33 -20.94 19.91
CA GLN A 109 10.59 -21.62 18.63
C GLN A 109 12.10 -21.71 18.34
N GLN A 110 12.56 -22.76 17.65
CA GLN A 110 13.91 -22.81 17.11
C GLN A 110 14.04 -21.94 15.86
N ARG A 111 15.28 -21.64 15.45
CA ARG A 111 15.51 -20.94 14.17
C ARG A 111 15.03 -21.84 13.04
N GLU A 112 14.20 -21.28 12.17
CA GLU A 112 13.74 -21.98 10.97
C GLU A 112 14.91 -22.28 10.03
N VAL A 113 15.07 -23.55 9.68
CA VAL A 113 16.02 -24.03 8.66
C VAL A 113 15.32 -24.03 7.31
N GLY A 114 15.95 -23.46 6.28
CA GLY A 114 15.39 -23.45 4.92
C GLY A 114 14.27 -22.43 4.68
N GLN A 115 14.14 -21.40 5.53
CA GLN A 115 13.10 -20.37 5.43
C GLN A 115 12.96 -19.76 4.02
N GLY A 116 14.09 -19.42 3.37
CA GLY A 116 14.05 -18.88 2.01
C GLY A 116 13.37 -19.82 1.02
N ALA A 117 13.66 -21.12 1.09
CA ALA A 117 13.04 -22.12 0.23
C ALA A 117 11.56 -22.32 0.54
N ARG A 118 11.18 -22.35 1.83
CA ARG A 118 9.76 -22.42 2.25
C ARG A 118 8.98 -21.24 1.68
N VAL A 119 9.48 -20.02 1.89
CA VAL A 119 8.82 -18.78 1.48
C VAL A 119 8.59 -18.78 -0.03
N VAL A 120 9.62 -19.07 -0.83
CA VAL A 120 9.45 -19.13 -2.30
C VAL A 120 8.37 -20.16 -2.67
N LYS A 121 8.47 -21.40 -2.17
CA LYS A 121 7.50 -22.46 -2.49
C LYS A 121 6.07 -22.10 -2.12
N GLN A 122 5.86 -21.41 -1.00
CA GLN A 122 4.53 -20.98 -0.56
C GLN A 122 4.00 -19.83 -1.40
N LEU A 123 4.83 -18.82 -1.67
CA LEU A 123 4.42 -17.66 -2.44
C LEU A 123 4.06 -18.03 -3.88
N VAL A 124 4.82 -18.94 -4.51
CA VAL A 124 4.61 -19.35 -5.92
C VAL A 124 3.66 -20.54 -6.07
N ALA A 125 3.17 -21.13 -4.98
CA ALA A 125 2.30 -22.31 -5.01
C ALA A 125 1.09 -22.20 -5.97
N PRO A 126 0.42 -21.04 -6.12
CA PRO A 126 -0.69 -20.89 -7.06
C PRO A 126 -0.32 -21.07 -8.54
N TRP A 127 0.96 -20.95 -8.90
CA TRP A 127 1.45 -21.04 -10.29
C TRP A 127 2.25 -22.31 -10.58
N ARG A 128 2.21 -23.32 -9.69
CA ARG A 128 2.80 -24.62 -10.01
C ARG A 128 2.24 -25.17 -11.32
N ARG A 129 3.08 -25.90 -12.05
CA ARG A 129 2.79 -26.52 -13.36
C ARG A 129 2.42 -25.55 -14.45
N SER A 130 2.73 -24.26 -14.29
CA SER A 130 2.44 -23.27 -15.31
C SER A 130 3.58 -23.03 -16.30
N GLY A 131 4.75 -23.64 -16.11
CA GLY A 131 5.94 -23.41 -16.94
C GLY A 131 6.54 -22.01 -16.82
N ARG A 132 6.23 -21.29 -15.73
CA ARG A 132 6.79 -19.95 -15.46
C ARG A 132 8.18 -20.07 -14.83
N ASN A 133 8.97 -19.01 -14.98
CA ASN A 133 10.22 -18.86 -14.26
C ASN A 133 10.05 -18.07 -12.97
N VAL A 134 10.80 -18.45 -11.93
CA VAL A 134 10.87 -17.74 -10.65
C VAL A 134 12.27 -17.16 -10.48
N THR A 135 12.34 -15.84 -10.32
CA THR A 135 13.59 -15.12 -10.03
C THR A 135 13.66 -14.69 -8.58
N ALA A 136 14.74 -15.00 -7.85
CA ALA A 136 14.90 -14.53 -6.48
C ALA A 136 16.37 -14.29 -6.09
N ASP A 137 16.56 -13.57 -4.99
CA ASP A 137 17.88 -13.19 -4.49
C ASP A 137 18.65 -14.37 -3.82
N ASN A 138 19.82 -14.05 -3.29
CA ASN A 138 20.71 -15.00 -2.61
C ASN A 138 20.25 -15.49 -1.23
N PHE A 139 19.33 -14.80 -0.57
CA PHE A 139 18.71 -15.27 0.67
C PHE A 139 17.82 -16.49 0.38
N PHE A 140 17.09 -16.50 -0.73
CA PHE A 140 16.18 -17.58 -1.11
C PHE A 140 16.90 -18.76 -1.79
N THR A 141 17.89 -18.48 -2.62
CA THR A 141 18.46 -19.46 -3.55
C THR A 141 19.18 -20.63 -2.86
N SER A 142 18.87 -21.85 -3.31
CA SER A 142 19.59 -23.08 -2.99
C SER A 142 19.36 -24.13 -4.09
N ILE A 143 20.29 -25.06 -4.27
CA ILE A 143 20.16 -26.13 -5.28
C ILE A 143 18.88 -26.97 -5.04
N PRO A 144 18.58 -27.46 -3.82
CA PRO A 144 17.36 -28.23 -3.58
C PRO A 144 16.07 -27.46 -3.90
N LEU A 145 16.05 -26.14 -3.66
CA LEU A 145 14.89 -25.31 -4.02
C LEU A 145 14.66 -25.29 -5.54
N ALA A 146 15.73 -25.11 -6.31
CA ALA A 146 15.63 -25.03 -7.77
C ALA A 146 15.16 -26.36 -8.38
N GLU A 147 15.70 -27.48 -7.90
CA GLU A 147 15.28 -28.83 -8.30
C GLU A 147 13.81 -29.12 -7.92
N ASP A 148 13.39 -28.72 -6.73
CA ASP A 148 12.01 -28.93 -6.29
C ASP A 148 11.01 -28.08 -7.08
N LEU A 149 11.36 -26.85 -7.43
CA LEU A 149 10.52 -26.02 -8.30
C LEU A 149 10.43 -26.61 -9.71
N LEU A 150 11.52 -27.19 -10.22
CA LEU A 150 11.52 -27.87 -11.52
C LEU A 150 10.57 -29.07 -11.53
N LYS A 151 10.56 -29.87 -10.46
CA LYS A 151 9.57 -30.96 -10.26
C LYS A 151 8.13 -30.44 -10.19
N ASP A 152 7.94 -29.24 -9.65
CA ASP A 152 6.65 -28.54 -9.60
C ASP A 152 6.28 -27.88 -10.95
N GLY A 153 7.09 -28.01 -12.00
CA GLY A 153 6.83 -27.43 -13.33
C GLY A 153 7.10 -25.92 -13.40
N LEU A 154 8.06 -25.44 -12.61
CA LEU A 154 8.55 -24.06 -12.57
C LEU A 154 10.06 -24.04 -12.76
N THR A 155 10.57 -23.15 -13.61
CA THR A 155 12.02 -22.90 -13.67
C THR A 155 12.42 -21.87 -12.62
N TYR A 156 13.73 -21.80 -12.32
CA TYR A 156 14.26 -20.90 -11.31
C TYR A 156 15.55 -20.26 -11.80
N VAL A 157 15.71 -18.96 -11.53
CA VAL A 157 16.97 -18.22 -11.70
C VAL A 157 17.24 -17.41 -10.45
N GLY A 158 18.44 -17.51 -9.87
CA GLY A 158 18.77 -16.71 -8.71
C GLY A 158 20.25 -16.61 -8.42
N THR A 159 20.64 -15.52 -7.76
CA THR A 159 22.01 -15.42 -7.26
C THR A 159 22.20 -16.37 -6.09
N ILE A 160 23.36 -17.01 -5.97
CA ILE A 160 23.64 -17.96 -4.88
C ILE A 160 24.85 -17.50 -4.06
N ARG A 161 24.80 -17.66 -2.74
CA ARG A 161 25.95 -17.30 -1.90
C ARG A 161 27.08 -18.33 -2.06
N SER A 162 28.33 -17.87 -2.07
CA SER A 162 29.51 -18.73 -2.18
C SER A 162 29.71 -19.70 -1.02
N ASN A 163 29.07 -19.44 0.12
CA ASN A 163 29.10 -20.31 1.30
C ASN A 163 27.98 -21.36 1.31
N LYS A 164 27.19 -21.48 0.23
CA LYS A 164 26.20 -22.55 0.11
C LYS A 164 26.91 -23.90 -0.13
N PRO A 165 26.32 -25.01 0.34
CA PRO A 165 26.85 -26.35 0.05
C PRO A 165 26.93 -26.62 -1.45
N HIS A 166 27.83 -27.53 -1.84
CA HIS A 166 27.99 -28.01 -3.22
C HIS A 166 28.50 -26.97 -4.23
N ILE A 167 28.96 -25.80 -3.79
CA ILE A 167 29.63 -24.81 -4.65
C ILE A 167 31.12 -25.16 -4.76
N PRO A 168 31.65 -25.51 -5.95
CA PRO A 168 33.06 -25.84 -6.13
C PRO A 168 33.98 -24.65 -5.81
N ASP A 169 35.15 -24.92 -5.20
CA ASP A 169 36.11 -23.87 -4.85
C ASP A 169 36.62 -23.09 -6.07
N ALA A 170 36.74 -23.76 -7.23
CA ALA A 170 37.11 -23.13 -8.50
C ALA A 170 36.15 -22.01 -8.93
N MET A 171 34.88 -22.08 -8.52
CA MET A 171 33.87 -21.07 -8.83
C MET A 171 33.85 -19.90 -7.85
N LYS A 172 34.53 -19.99 -6.71
CA LYS A 172 34.54 -18.90 -5.72
C LYS A 172 35.45 -17.75 -6.19
N ALA A 173 35.35 -16.63 -5.50
CA ALA A 173 36.18 -15.46 -5.79
C ALA A 173 37.67 -15.83 -5.63
N ASN A 174 38.46 -15.58 -6.67
CA ASN A 174 39.88 -15.87 -6.72
C ASN A 174 40.60 -14.71 -7.43
N SER A 175 41.77 -14.31 -6.91
CA SER A 175 42.60 -13.25 -7.50
C SER A 175 43.22 -13.64 -8.84
N THR A 176 43.33 -14.93 -9.16
CA THR A 176 43.95 -15.41 -10.41
C THR A 176 42.99 -15.42 -11.60
N ARG A 177 41.68 -15.28 -11.37
CA ARG A 177 40.69 -15.29 -12.46
C ARG A 177 40.65 -13.94 -13.18
N GLN A 178 40.64 -14.00 -14.50
CA GLN A 178 40.57 -12.82 -15.37
C GLN A 178 39.22 -12.10 -15.21
N VAL A 179 39.23 -10.78 -15.24
CA VAL A 179 38.01 -9.96 -15.29
C VAL A 179 37.26 -10.26 -16.57
N ASN A 180 35.92 -10.27 -16.50
CA ASN A 180 35.01 -10.67 -17.57
C ASN A 180 35.09 -12.17 -17.96
N SER A 181 35.74 -13.01 -17.14
CA SER A 181 35.70 -14.47 -17.34
C SER A 181 34.52 -15.13 -16.61
N SER A 182 34.05 -16.23 -17.17
CA SER A 182 32.96 -17.06 -16.63
C SER A 182 33.41 -18.50 -16.48
N LEU A 183 32.88 -19.18 -15.46
CA LEU A 183 32.96 -20.64 -15.32
C LEU A 183 31.54 -21.17 -15.21
N PHE A 184 31.24 -22.24 -15.95
CA PHE A 184 29.96 -22.91 -15.94
C PHE A 184 30.11 -24.31 -15.37
N GLY A 185 29.16 -24.72 -14.55
CA GLY A 185 29.05 -26.08 -14.04
C GLY A 185 27.63 -26.56 -14.30
N PHE A 186 27.56 -27.74 -14.91
CA PHE A 186 26.32 -28.35 -15.34
C PHE A 186 26.06 -29.58 -14.49
N ASN A 187 24.80 -29.76 -14.10
CA ASN A 187 24.25 -31.06 -13.77
C ASN A 187 23.05 -31.31 -14.69
N ASP A 188 22.40 -32.47 -14.58
CA ASP A 188 21.31 -32.87 -15.47
C ASP A 188 20.12 -31.89 -15.51
N GLN A 189 19.96 -31.02 -14.51
CA GLN A 189 18.77 -30.19 -14.32
C GLN A 189 19.03 -28.69 -14.16
N ALA A 190 20.28 -28.29 -13.94
CA ALA A 190 20.64 -26.94 -13.54
C ALA A 190 22.05 -26.56 -14.00
N THR A 191 22.22 -25.26 -14.20
CA THR A 191 23.48 -24.62 -14.56
C THR A 191 23.87 -23.64 -13.48
N LEU A 192 25.06 -23.81 -12.94
CA LEU A 192 25.71 -22.88 -12.02
C LEU A 192 26.75 -22.07 -12.81
N VAL A 193 26.64 -20.75 -12.74
CA VAL A 193 27.61 -19.84 -13.37
C VAL A 193 28.35 -19.02 -12.34
N SER A 194 29.64 -18.82 -12.57
CA SER A 194 30.50 -17.93 -11.81
C SER A 194 31.18 -16.90 -12.71
N TYR A 195 30.76 -15.65 -12.59
CA TYR A 195 31.26 -14.52 -13.39
C TYR A 195 32.15 -13.58 -12.57
N VAL A 196 33.24 -13.09 -13.15
CA VAL A 196 34.19 -12.17 -12.48
C VAL A 196 34.01 -10.74 -13.02
N PRO A 197 33.17 -9.90 -12.39
CA PRO A 197 32.97 -8.53 -12.85
C PRO A 197 34.16 -7.62 -12.54
N LYS A 198 34.93 -7.95 -11.49
CA LYS A 198 36.07 -7.18 -10.98
C LYS A 198 37.08 -8.13 -10.33
N VAL A 199 38.33 -7.69 -10.22
CA VAL A 199 39.41 -8.43 -9.57
C VAL A 199 38.99 -8.82 -8.14
N LYS A 200 39.24 -10.08 -7.75
CA LYS A 200 38.86 -10.66 -6.43
C LYS A 200 37.35 -10.68 -6.15
N GLN A 201 36.49 -10.57 -7.16
CA GLN A 201 35.03 -10.74 -7.01
C GLN A 201 34.52 -11.88 -7.88
N ALA A 202 33.51 -12.59 -7.40
CA ALA A 202 32.76 -13.55 -8.20
C ALA A 202 31.27 -13.41 -7.89
N VAL A 203 30.46 -13.33 -8.95
CA VAL A 203 29.00 -13.38 -8.89
C VAL A 203 28.59 -14.78 -9.29
N LEU A 204 27.89 -15.47 -8.39
CA LEU A 204 27.35 -16.80 -8.64
C LEU A 204 25.85 -16.71 -8.92
N ALA A 205 25.40 -17.40 -9.96
CA ALA A 205 23.98 -17.57 -10.26
C ALA A 205 23.67 -19.02 -10.60
N LEU A 206 22.49 -19.48 -10.18
CA LEU A 206 21.95 -20.80 -10.44
C LEU A 206 20.73 -20.65 -11.34
N SER A 207 20.62 -21.50 -12.36
CA SER A 207 19.51 -21.54 -13.30
C SER A 207 19.04 -22.97 -13.55
N THR A 208 17.74 -23.23 -13.52
CA THR A 208 17.12 -24.42 -14.12
C THR A 208 16.43 -24.11 -15.45
N MET A 209 16.47 -22.85 -15.88
CA MET A 209 15.92 -22.38 -17.15
C MET A 209 16.93 -22.47 -18.30
N HIS A 210 18.22 -22.34 -17.98
CA HIS A 210 19.31 -22.20 -18.94
C HIS A 210 20.25 -23.40 -18.82
N HIS A 211 20.68 -23.96 -19.94
CA HIS A 211 21.54 -25.14 -20.01
C HIS A 211 22.61 -25.03 -21.10
N ASP A 212 23.20 -23.85 -21.21
CA ASP A 212 24.33 -23.55 -22.08
C ASP A 212 25.33 -22.61 -21.37
N ASP A 213 26.44 -22.30 -22.05
CA ASP A 213 27.50 -21.40 -21.59
C ASP A 213 27.49 -20.06 -22.33
N GLN A 214 26.33 -19.61 -22.80
CA GLN A 214 26.21 -18.39 -23.60
C GLN A 214 26.61 -17.13 -22.81
N VAL A 215 27.38 -16.27 -23.47
CA VAL A 215 27.84 -14.97 -22.97
C VAL A 215 27.58 -13.89 -24.01
N ASP A 216 27.33 -12.66 -23.55
CA ASP A 216 26.99 -11.52 -24.42
C ASP A 216 27.74 -10.23 -24.05
N GLY A 217 27.96 -9.41 -25.08
CA GLY A 217 28.60 -8.11 -25.06
C GLY A 217 30.11 -8.11 -24.80
N ASP A 218 30.69 -6.91 -24.83
CA ASP A 218 32.13 -6.69 -24.60
C ASP A 218 32.60 -7.14 -23.20
N ALA A 219 31.67 -7.12 -22.23
CA ALA A 219 31.92 -7.58 -20.87
C ALA A 219 31.76 -9.10 -20.69
N GLN A 220 31.44 -9.84 -21.76
CA GLN A 220 31.28 -11.30 -21.78
C GLN A 220 30.40 -11.80 -20.62
N LYS A 221 29.26 -11.11 -20.41
CA LYS A 221 28.37 -11.43 -19.30
C LYS A 221 27.56 -12.67 -19.65
N PRO A 222 27.49 -13.67 -18.76
CA PRO A 222 26.60 -14.81 -18.96
C PRO A 222 25.15 -14.39 -19.18
N GLU A 223 24.49 -15.04 -20.13
CA GLU A 223 23.07 -14.86 -20.41
C GLU A 223 22.25 -14.99 -19.12
N ILE A 224 22.54 -16.00 -18.28
CA ILE A 224 21.88 -16.23 -16.99
C ILE A 224 21.88 -14.99 -16.10
N ILE A 225 23.00 -14.25 -16.08
CA ILE A 225 23.15 -13.02 -15.27
C ILE A 225 22.40 -11.86 -15.92
N LEU A 226 22.39 -11.77 -17.25
CA LEU A 226 21.62 -10.75 -17.98
C LEU A 226 20.12 -10.95 -17.76
N TYR A 227 19.64 -12.18 -17.90
CA TYR A 227 18.26 -12.56 -17.61
C TYR A 227 17.89 -12.31 -16.14
N TYR A 228 18.75 -12.70 -15.18
CA TYR A 228 18.52 -12.39 -13.77
C TYR A 228 18.33 -10.87 -13.54
N ASN A 229 19.15 -10.04 -14.19
CA ASN A 229 19.07 -8.59 -14.03
C ASN A 229 17.78 -7.98 -14.61
N SER A 230 17.22 -8.56 -15.67
CA SER A 230 15.95 -8.10 -16.23
C SER A 230 14.75 -8.50 -15.38
N ALA A 231 14.78 -9.71 -14.78
CA ALA A 231 13.64 -10.26 -14.05
C ALA A 231 13.60 -9.92 -12.54
N LYS A 232 14.74 -9.62 -11.89
CA LYS A 232 14.80 -9.48 -10.42
C LYS A 232 14.08 -8.27 -9.81
N SER A 233 13.65 -7.29 -10.61
CA SER A 233 13.32 -5.94 -10.13
C SER A 233 11.86 -5.73 -9.71
N GLY A 234 10.95 -6.69 -9.95
CA GLY A 234 9.51 -6.46 -9.80
C GLY A 234 9.09 -6.05 -8.38
N VAL A 235 9.62 -6.70 -7.34
CA VAL A 235 9.31 -6.34 -5.93
C VAL A 235 9.90 -4.98 -5.53
N ASP A 236 11.13 -4.69 -5.93
CA ASP A 236 11.75 -3.37 -5.66
C ASP A 236 10.99 -2.24 -6.36
N ASN A 237 10.53 -2.49 -7.59
CA ASN A 237 9.69 -1.55 -8.34
C ASN A 237 8.32 -1.36 -7.68
N LEU A 238 7.69 -2.43 -7.19
CA LEU A 238 6.46 -2.34 -6.39
C LEU A 238 6.68 -1.47 -5.15
N ASP A 239 7.75 -1.70 -4.39
CA ASP A 239 8.05 -0.93 -3.17
C ASP A 239 8.32 0.55 -3.49
N HIS A 240 9.06 0.80 -4.58
CA HIS A 240 9.31 2.16 -5.07
C HIS A 240 8.00 2.86 -5.45
N LEU A 241 7.14 2.19 -6.22
CA LEU A 241 5.85 2.72 -6.61
C LEU A 241 4.97 3.00 -5.38
N ALA A 242 4.80 2.03 -4.47
CA ALA A 242 4.03 2.19 -3.25
C ALA A 242 4.54 3.37 -2.39
N THR A 243 5.87 3.56 -2.34
CA THR A 243 6.48 4.64 -1.54
C THR A 243 6.31 6.02 -2.18
N MET A 244 6.39 6.16 -3.51
CA MET A 244 6.30 7.46 -4.20
C MET A 244 5.01 8.24 -3.91
N TYR A 245 3.88 7.55 -3.78
CA TYR A 245 2.57 8.15 -3.50
C TYR A 245 1.94 7.56 -2.23
N THR A 246 2.78 7.32 -1.22
CA THR A 246 2.33 6.65 0.01
C THR A 246 1.32 7.49 0.80
N CYS A 247 0.26 6.83 1.25
CA CYS A 247 -0.72 7.39 2.19
C CYS A 247 -0.29 7.19 3.66
N ARG A 248 0.80 6.47 3.91
CA ARG A 248 1.30 6.16 5.26
C ARG A 248 1.60 7.45 6.04
N ARG A 249 1.20 7.46 7.30
CA ARG A 249 1.41 8.57 8.25
C ARG A 249 2.26 8.11 9.43
N LYS A 250 2.83 9.06 10.17
CA LYS A 250 3.43 8.78 11.46
C LYS A 250 2.35 8.26 12.42
N VAL A 251 2.41 6.97 12.72
CA VAL A 251 1.47 6.28 13.61
C VAL A 251 2.24 5.48 14.66
N ASN A 252 1.62 5.30 15.83
CA ASN A 252 2.20 4.52 16.93
C ASN A 252 1.73 3.05 16.92
N ARG A 253 0.74 2.72 16.08
CA ARG A 253 0.13 1.39 15.98
C ARG A 253 0.58 0.72 14.68
N TRP A 254 1.30 -0.39 14.80
CA TRP A 254 1.81 -1.13 13.65
C TRP A 254 0.71 -1.62 12.68
N PRO A 255 -0.51 -2.02 13.10
CA PRO A 255 -1.54 -2.46 12.16
C PRO A 255 -1.96 -1.33 11.21
N VAL A 256 -1.98 -0.09 11.70
CA VAL A 256 -2.30 1.09 10.87
C VAL A 256 -1.19 1.36 9.83
N ALA A 257 0.07 1.09 10.18
CA ALA A 257 1.18 1.20 9.24
C ALA A 257 1.09 0.12 8.13
N LEU A 258 0.76 -1.12 8.51
CA LEU A 258 0.53 -2.21 7.57
C LEU A 258 -0.68 -1.94 6.67
N PHE A 259 -1.79 -1.45 7.23
CA PHE A 259 -2.98 -1.05 6.47
C PHE A 259 -2.66 0.03 5.43
N GLY A 260 -1.89 1.05 5.80
CA GLY A 260 -1.43 2.06 4.84
C GLY A 260 -0.65 1.44 3.67
N ASN A 261 0.17 0.41 3.94
CA ASN A 261 0.86 -0.32 2.89
C ASN A 261 -0.11 -1.12 2.00
N VAL A 262 -1.13 -1.76 2.58
CA VAL A 262 -2.18 -2.46 1.83
C VAL A 262 -2.90 -1.50 0.87
N VAL A 263 -3.24 -0.30 1.32
CA VAL A 263 -3.85 0.73 0.46
C VAL A 263 -2.89 1.15 -0.66
N ASP A 264 -1.61 1.39 -0.34
CA ASP A 264 -0.61 1.81 -1.32
C ASP A 264 -0.38 0.73 -2.40
N VAL A 265 -0.21 -0.54 -1.99
CA VAL A 265 -0.05 -1.70 -2.89
C VAL A 265 -1.32 -1.96 -3.70
N GLY A 266 -2.49 -1.87 -3.08
CA GLY A 266 -3.77 -2.02 -3.77
C GLY A 266 -3.98 -0.96 -4.85
N ALA A 267 -3.56 0.27 -4.60
CA ALA A 267 -3.61 1.33 -5.60
C ALA A 267 -2.63 1.11 -6.77
N VAL A 268 -1.47 0.50 -6.52
CA VAL A 268 -0.54 0.06 -7.58
C VAL A 268 -1.18 -1.06 -8.42
N ALA A 269 -1.72 -2.09 -7.78
CA ALA A 269 -2.39 -3.21 -8.46
C ALA A 269 -3.56 -2.71 -9.34
N ALA A 270 -4.42 -1.84 -8.80
CA ALA A 270 -5.53 -1.25 -9.53
C ALA A 270 -5.06 -0.41 -10.72
N PHE A 271 -3.97 0.34 -10.58
CA PHE A 271 -3.39 1.10 -11.67
C PHE A 271 -2.85 0.18 -12.78
N ILE A 272 -2.18 -0.91 -12.45
CA ILE A 272 -1.66 -1.87 -13.44
C ILE A 272 -2.83 -2.51 -14.23
N ILE A 273 -3.89 -2.95 -13.54
CA ILE A 273 -5.08 -3.50 -14.19
C ILE A 273 -5.73 -2.46 -15.11
N TRP A 274 -5.89 -1.22 -14.64
CA TRP A 274 -6.45 -0.13 -15.44
C TRP A 274 -5.62 0.12 -16.70
N MET A 275 -4.30 0.13 -16.58
CA MET A 275 -3.39 0.34 -17.71
C MET A 275 -3.42 -0.82 -18.71
N GLY A 276 -3.62 -2.06 -18.25
CA GLY A 276 -3.80 -3.22 -19.12
C GLY A 276 -5.11 -3.18 -19.89
N ASN A 277 -6.21 -2.78 -19.25
CA ASN A 277 -7.54 -2.71 -19.88
C ASN A 277 -7.74 -1.45 -20.73
N PHE A 278 -7.09 -0.34 -20.38
CA PHE A 278 -7.23 0.94 -21.06
C PHE A 278 -5.87 1.56 -21.46
N PRO A 279 -5.07 0.91 -22.33
CA PRO A 279 -3.75 1.41 -22.72
C PRO A 279 -3.73 2.87 -23.24
N PRO A 280 -4.72 3.33 -24.04
CA PRO A 280 -4.74 4.72 -24.54
C PRO A 280 -5.12 5.77 -23.49
N TRP A 281 -5.62 5.37 -22.31
CA TRP A 281 -6.16 6.29 -21.31
C TRP A 281 -5.13 7.34 -20.88
N LYS A 282 -5.33 8.61 -21.27
CA LYS A 282 -4.41 9.71 -20.95
C LYS A 282 -2.96 9.44 -21.41
N ILE A 283 -2.78 8.83 -22.58
CA ILE A 283 -1.44 8.51 -23.11
C ILE A 283 -0.53 9.75 -23.23
N SER A 284 -1.08 10.91 -23.58
CA SER A 284 -0.37 12.20 -23.68
C SER A 284 0.21 12.69 -22.34
N GLU A 285 -0.27 12.16 -21.21
CA GLU A 285 0.19 12.52 -19.87
C GLU A 285 1.46 11.77 -19.46
N GLY A 286 1.86 10.74 -20.23
CA GLY A 286 3.08 9.96 -20.01
C GLY A 286 3.22 9.52 -18.55
N LYS A 287 4.33 9.93 -17.91
CA LYS A 287 4.65 9.58 -16.50
C LYS A 287 3.64 10.14 -15.49
N ARG A 288 2.81 11.13 -15.85
CA ARG A 288 1.79 11.70 -14.95
C ARG A 288 0.53 10.84 -14.83
N ARG A 289 0.34 9.83 -15.68
CA ARG A 289 -0.85 8.94 -15.68
C ARG A 289 -1.15 8.36 -14.30
N ARG A 290 -0.14 7.89 -13.57
CA ARG A 290 -0.31 7.32 -12.24
C ARG A 290 -0.85 8.34 -11.22
N ARG A 291 -0.30 9.56 -11.21
CA ARG A 291 -0.79 10.65 -10.35
C ARG A 291 -2.24 10.98 -10.64
N LEU A 292 -2.60 11.06 -11.93
CA LEU A 292 -3.96 11.35 -12.36
C LEU A 292 -4.92 10.22 -11.99
N PHE A 293 -4.47 8.97 -12.10
CA PHE A 293 -5.25 7.79 -11.70
C PHE A 293 -5.55 7.84 -10.20
N LEU A 294 -4.53 8.12 -9.37
CA LEU A 294 -4.71 8.23 -7.91
C LEU A 294 -5.63 9.39 -7.53
N SER A 295 -5.53 10.53 -8.24
CA SER A 295 -6.43 11.67 -8.01
C SER A 295 -7.88 11.31 -8.34
N GLU A 296 -8.11 10.62 -9.45
CA GLU A 296 -9.44 10.19 -9.87
C GLU A 296 -10.01 9.14 -8.92
N LEU A 297 -9.21 8.14 -8.55
CA LEU A 297 -9.56 7.13 -7.56
C LEU A 297 -9.95 7.75 -6.23
N ALA A 298 -9.14 8.69 -5.72
CA ALA A 298 -9.43 9.39 -4.46
C ALA A 298 -10.74 10.19 -4.55
N ASN A 299 -10.99 10.89 -5.66
CA ASN A 299 -12.23 11.61 -5.88
C ASN A 299 -13.44 10.66 -5.88
N GLN A 300 -13.37 9.56 -6.64
CA GLN A 300 -14.48 8.59 -6.73
C GLN A 300 -14.81 7.93 -5.38
N LEU A 301 -13.78 7.60 -4.58
CA LEU A 301 -13.99 7.02 -3.24
C LEU A 301 -14.61 8.01 -2.25
N VAL A 302 -14.22 9.29 -2.32
CA VAL A 302 -14.65 10.29 -1.33
C VAL A 302 -15.99 10.94 -1.70
N MET A 303 -16.34 11.02 -2.98
CA MET A 303 -17.55 11.71 -3.46
C MET A 303 -18.87 11.21 -2.85
N PRO A 304 -19.15 9.90 -2.70
CA PRO A 304 -20.35 9.42 -2.02
C PRO A 304 -20.45 9.92 -0.57
N HIS A 305 -19.33 10.01 0.14
CA HIS A 305 -19.28 10.53 1.51
C HIS A 305 -19.51 12.05 1.55
N ILE A 306 -18.96 12.80 0.59
CA ILE A 306 -19.21 14.25 0.47
C ILE A 306 -20.69 14.50 0.22
N ARG A 307 -21.31 13.78 -0.73
CA ARG A 307 -22.75 13.88 -1.04
C ARG A 307 -23.63 13.54 0.16
N ARG A 308 -23.30 12.48 0.91
CA ARG A 308 -24.01 12.16 2.16
C ARG A 308 -23.87 13.27 3.19
N ARG A 309 -22.66 13.80 3.37
CA ARG A 309 -22.39 14.89 4.32
C ARG A 309 -23.12 16.17 3.93
N ALA A 310 -23.26 16.46 2.63
CA ALA A 310 -23.98 17.61 2.09
C ALA A 310 -25.45 17.69 2.55
N LEU A 311 -26.07 16.56 2.91
CA LEU A 311 -27.42 16.51 3.47
C LEU A 311 -27.52 17.05 4.91
N THR A 312 -26.39 17.26 5.59
CA THR A 312 -26.38 17.75 6.98
C THR A 312 -26.83 19.22 7.02
N PRO A 313 -27.98 19.54 7.64
CA PRO A 313 -28.55 20.89 7.58
C PRO A 313 -27.63 21.96 8.19
N THR A 314 -26.90 21.59 9.24
CA THR A 314 -26.07 22.47 10.08
C THR A 314 -24.64 22.65 9.56
N LEU A 315 -24.34 22.29 8.31
CA LEU A 315 -23.02 22.49 7.72
C LEU A 315 -22.61 23.97 7.68
N GLN A 316 -21.40 24.24 8.18
CA GLN A 316 -20.79 25.56 8.15
C GLN A 316 -20.47 26.00 6.71
N ALA A 317 -20.53 27.31 6.47
CA ALA A 317 -20.31 27.91 5.15
C ALA A 317 -18.98 27.52 4.47
N PRO A 318 -17.82 27.45 5.17
CA PRO A 318 -16.56 27.03 4.52
C PRO A 318 -16.63 25.60 3.96
N ILE A 319 -17.28 24.68 4.67
CA ILE A 319 -17.45 23.29 4.21
C ILE A 319 -18.38 23.26 2.99
N ARG A 320 -19.47 24.04 3.02
CA ARG A 320 -20.39 24.19 1.89
C ARG A 320 -19.68 24.74 0.64
N ASN A 321 -18.82 25.75 0.81
CA ASN A 321 -18.06 26.32 -0.30
C ASN A 321 -17.05 25.32 -0.88
N ALA A 322 -16.35 24.57 -0.01
CA ALA A 322 -15.46 23.49 -0.47
C ALA A 322 -16.21 22.40 -1.24
N MET A 323 -17.42 22.03 -0.80
CA MET A 323 -18.28 21.07 -1.52
C MET A 323 -18.70 21.57 -2.90
N LYS A 324 -19.01 22.87 -3.04
CA LYS A 324 -19.29 23.48 -4.35
C LYS A 324 -18.08 23.46 -5.28
N MET A 325 -16.89 23.71 -4.76
CA MET A 325 -15.64 23.67 -5.54
C MET A 325 -15.36 22.30 -6.16
N VAL A 326 -15.87 21.23 -5.54
CA VAL A 326 -15.76 19.85 -6.06
C VAL A 326 -17.02 19.39 -6.80
N GLY A 327 -17.92 20.32 -7.17
CA GLY A 327 -19.10 20.03 -8.00
C GLY A 327 -20.24 19.32 -7.27
N VAL A 328 -20.36 19.48 -5.95
CA VAL A 328 -21.51 18.95 -5.19
C VAL A 328 -22.54 20.04 -4.96
N ASP A 329 -23.71 19.87 -5.59
CA ASP A 329 -24.87 20.71 -5.35
C ASP A 329 -25.41 20.48 -3.94
N LEU A 330 -25.53 21.57 -3.19
CA LEU A 330 -26.06 21.56 -1.84
C LEU A 330 -27.53 21.97 -1.89
N PRO A 331 -28.42 21.25 -1.19
CA PRO A 331 -29.75 21.80 -0.96
C PRO A 331 -29.60 23.17 -0.29
N PRO A 332 -30.46 24.14 -0.65
CA PRO A 332 -30.48 25.43 0.02
C PRO A 332 -30.52 25.18 1.53
N PRO A 333 -29.76 25.94 2.33
CA PRO A 333 -29.82 25.78 3.78
C PRO A 333 -31.29 25.78 4.17
N VAL A 334 -31.73 24.75 4.90
CA VAL A 334 -33.09 24.67 5.40
C VAL A 334 -33.30 25.97 6.17
N GLN A 335 -33.96 26.92 5.53
CA GLN A 335 -34.64 27.98 6.23
C GLN A 335 -35.64 27.19 7.05
N GLN A 336 -35.33 26.93 8.33
CA GLN A 336 -36.37 26.58 9.28
C GLN A 336 -37.50 27.53 8.98
N ALA A 337 -38.61 26.99 8.50
CA ALA A 337 -39.73 27.73 7.93
C ALA A 337 -39.89 29.04 8.69
N GLN A 338 -39.47 30.15 8.06
CA GLN A 338 -39.79 31.49 8.52
C GLN A 338 -41.15 31.91 7.97
N ALA A 339 -42.05 30.94 7.81
CA ALA A 339 -43.46 31.17 7.62
C ALA A 339 -44.13 30.88 8.97
N LEU A 340 -44.70 31.94 9.57
CA LEU A 340 -45.54 31.98 10.78
C LEU A 340 -44.82 31.92 12.15
N THR A 341 -43.99 32.93 12.45
CA THR A 341 -44.14 33.74 13.67
C THR A 341 -43.32 35.03 13.52
N SER A 342 -44.00 36.16 13.38
CA SER A 342 -43.44 37.52 13.45
C SER A 342 -43.06 37.89 14.89
N ALA A 343 -42.21 37.08 15.53
CA ALA A 343 -41.56 37.40 16.80
C ALA A 343 -40.05 37.21 16.63
N GLY A 344 -39.32 38.31 16.41
CA GLY A 344 -37.90 38.31 16.02
C GLY A 344 -37.01 37.32 16.79
N LYS A 345 -36.26 36.49 16.04
CA LYS A 345 -35.29 35.53 16.58
C LYS A 345 -34.27 36.26 17.47
N ARG A 346 -34.05 35.75 18.69
CA ARG A 346 -33.05 36.30 19.62
C ARG A 346 -31.64 36.04 19.07
N LYS A 347 -30.84 37.09 18.85
CA LYS A 347 -29.44 37.01 18.38
C LYS A 347 -28.48 37.22 19.56
N ARG A 348 -27.23 36.76 19.45
CA ARG A 348 -26.22 36.96 20.51
C ARG A 348 -25.81 38.44 20.56
N CYS A 349 -25.70 39.01 21.75
CA CYS A 349 -25.12 40.34 21.93
C CYS A 349 -23.68 40.39 21.38
N HIS A 350 -23.39 41.32 20.48
CA HIS A 350 -22.08 41.44 19.84
C HIS A 350 -20.95 41.90 20.78
N LEU A 351 -21.29 42.48 21.94
CA LEU A 351 -20.35 42.97 22.96
C LEU A 351 -20.12 41.97 24.11
N CYS A 352 -20.97 40.94 24.25
CA CYS A 352 -20.76 39.93 25.27
C CYS A 352 -19.66 38.94 24.85
N PRO A 353 -18.79 38.50 25.78
CA PRO A 353 -17.90 37.37 25.58
C PRO A 353 -18.66 36.14 25.09
N ARG A 354 -18.05 35.38 24.16
CA ARG A 354 -18.72 34.27 23.48
C ARG A 354 -19.19 33.16 24.44
N ALA A 355 -18.56 33.01 25.61
CA ALA A 355 -18.90 32.01 26.62
C ALA A 355 -20.26 32.26 27.30
N ILE A 356 -20.71 33.52 27.37
CA ILE A 356 -21.94 33.91 28.08
C ILE A 356 -23.19 33.63 27.22
N ASP A 357 -23.03 33.63 25.89
CA ASP A 357 -24.09 33.45 24.88
C ASP A 357 -25.39 34.26 25.13
N LYS A 358 -25.27 35.48 25.65
CA LYS A 358 -26.43 36.32 26.00
C LYS A 358 -27.27 36.65 24.76
N LYS A 359 -28.46 36.03 24.66
CA LYS A 359 -29.40 36.19 23.55
C LYS A 359 -30.33 37.40 23.79
N VAL A 360 -30.46 38.26 22.79
CA VAL A 360 -31.16 39.55 22.86
C VAL A 360 -32.06 39.74 21.65
N ARG A 361 -33.13 40.53 21.83
CA ARG A 361 -33.97 41.02 20.73
C ARG A 361 -33.64 42.46 20.33
N LEU A 362 -32.99 43.20 21.22
CA LEU A 362 -32.62 44.59 21.01
C LEU A 362 -31.44 44.69 20.02
N ALA A 363 -31.53 45.65 19.11
CA ALA A 363 -30.47 46.01 18.19
C ALA A 363 -30.14 47.50 18.35
N CYS A 364 -28.87 47.86 18.20
CA CYS A 364 -28.47 49.27 18.17
C CYS A 364 -29.11 49.97 16.97
N ASP A 365 -29.69 51.15 17.17
CA ASP A 365 -30.38 51.84 16.09
C ASP A 365 -29.42 52.30 14.97
N ARG A 366 -28.18 52.65 15.32
CA ARG A 366 -27.17 53.10 14.33
C ARG A 366 -26.53 51.95 13.56
N CYS A 367 -26.00 50.94 14.24
CA CYS A 367 -25.22 49.86 13.58
C CYS A 367 -26.03 48.58 13.32
N LYS A 368 -27.29 48.52 13.78
CA LYS A 368 -28.21 47.38 13.67
C LYS A 368 -27.68 46.05 14.26
N GLN A 369 -26.59 46.09 15.02
CA GLN A 369 -26.02 44.92 15.69
C GLN A 369 -26.80 44.58 16.97
N PRO A 370 -26.95 43.28 17.33
CA PRO A 370 -27.66 42.87 18.53
C PRO A 370 -26.91 43.28 19.80
N VAL A 371 -27.61 43.88 20.75
CA VAL A 371 -27.03 44.39 21.99
C VAL A 371 -27.92 44.08 23.21
N CYS A 372 -27.33 43.73 24.35
CA CYS A 372 -28.11 43.45 25.57
C CYS A 372 -28.37 44.72 26.36
N PRO A 373 -29.38 44.73 27.27
CA PRO A 373 -29.68 45.89 28.12
C PRO A 373 -28.46 46.46 28.87
N SER A 374 -27.56 45.59 29.36
CA SER A 374 -26.33 46.00 30.04
C SER A 374 -25.27 46.64 29.14
N HIS A 375 -25.44 46.58 27.82
CA HIS A 375 -24.53 47.15 26.81
C HIS A 375 -25.24 48.18 25.91
N SER A 376 -26.45 48.62 26.28
CA SER A 376 -27.23 49.60 25.53
C SER A 376 -27.67 50.71 26.47
N VAL A 377 -27.76 51.94 25.96
CA VAL A 377 -28.35 53.07 26.66
C VAL A 377 -29.78 53.25 26.15
N GLN A 378 -30.76 53.35 27.04
CA GLN A 378 -32.12 53.76 26.67
C GLN A 378 -32.16 55.28 26.52
N GLN A 379 -32.55 55.77 25.35
CA GLN A 379 -32.92 57.17 25.18
C GLN A 379 -34.39 57.33 25.54
N VAL A 380 -34.68 58.27 26.46
CA VAL A 380 -36.03 58.73 26.76
C VAL A 380 -36.23 60.01 25.96
N LEU A 381 -37.18 59.99 25.04
CA LEU A 381 -37.56 61.13 24.20
C LEU A 381 -39.01 61.48 24.54
N CYS A 382 -39.35 62.77 24.63
CA CYS A 382 -40.74 63.19 24.69
C CYS A 382 -41.37 63.14 23.30
N ASP A 383 -42.70 63.17 23.22
CA ASP A 383 -43.45 63.02 21.96
C ASP A 383 -43.10 64.12 20.92
N ASN A 384 -42.56 65.26 21.35
CA ASN A 384 -42.15 66.36 20.48
C ASN A 384 -40.67 66.31 20.07
N CYS A 385 -39.88 65.34 20.56
CA CYS A 385 -38.45 65.17 20.29
C CYS A 385 -38.11 63.88 19.53
N PHE A 386 -39.12 63.18 19.00
CA PHE A 386 -38.95 61.97 18.20
C PHE A 386 -38.58 62.29 16.74
#